data_AF-A0AAF0RH75-F1
#
_entry.id   AF-A0AAF0RH75-F1
#
_cell.length_a   1.000
_cell.length_b   1.000
_cell.length_c   1.000
_cell.angle_alpha   90.00
_cell.angle_beta   90.00
_cell.angle_gamma   90.00
#
_symmetry.space_group_name_H-M   'P 1'
#
loop_
_entity.id
_entity.type
_entity.pdbx_description
1 polymer ?
#
loop_
_entity_poly.entity_id
_entity_poly.type
_entity_poly.pdbx_seq_one_letter_code
_entity_poly.pdbx_strand_id
1 'polypeptide(L)'
;MAVPVPLGTEDRTARLVLRRPDSWQRADVAQADLRVTGEDVVLTVRSRPSDRTIGDENASLLDRLPGSVDGLLLVGCDVWTGVGAPARLVEYVRPDAGDEDRDDAHGDIVGAHLVFVTGRHRVDVTVERPLARLRATDDLVFAVLESVRATDTVTARDSRDLESLPVPPVPAPVLGPQLGDEALGTLQSMAGKRWTPTLLRTTGGRELVEAGLVGRFGTLPATTQTLIAPWSGDAAPTTLEQHLPDGRVSRLQAWAGTVVDAPDDRGSVVARLSAERVVQTAAGRLGVGPVWTFPFRTGSLRADLLGRRLAGGDDAPDLPAELAEADPRLARFWAAPWTVSFLRRPGASRPVTVVRAAGHGFARVGRTDAGETAFSAESPANVYRSLVRAFLSADPA
;
A
#
# COMPACT_ATOMS: atom_id res chain seq x y z
N MET A 1 19.33 9.11 -5.94
CA MET A 1 18.77 10.15 -6.80
C MET A 1 17.81 9.48 -7.77
N ALA A 2 16.56 9.95 -7.86
CA ALA A 2 15.63 9.46 -8.88
C ALA A 2 16.16 9.84 -10.26
N VAL A 3 16.17 8.90 -11.20
CA VAL A 3 16.54 9.17 -12.59
C VAL A 3 15.44 10.07 -13.16
N PRO A 4 15.75 11.23 -13.78
CA PRO A 4 14.73 12.07 -14.39
C PRO A 4 13.95 11.28 -15.43
N VAL A 5 12.64 11.16 -15.27
CA VAL A 5 11.77 10.57 -16.28
C VAL A 5 11.65 11.59 -17.41
N PRO A 6 12.06 11.27 -18.66
CA PRO A 6 12.01 12.22 -19.76
C PRO A 6 10.55 12.43 -20.17
N LEU A 7 9.94 13.51 -19.67
CA LEU A 7 8.66 14.00 -20.16
C LEU A 7 8.91 14.84 -21.42
N GLY A 8 8.19 14.56 -22.50
CA GLY A 8 8.36 15.19 -23.81
C GLY A 8 7.33 16.29 -24.02
N THR A 9 6.18 15.90 -24.59
CA THR A 9 5.10 16.80 -24.99
C THR A 9 4.49 17.59 -23.83
N GLU A 10 4.35 18.91 -24.01
CA GLU A 10 3.60 19.80 -23.13
C GLU A 10 2.16 19.98 -23.64
N ASP A 11 1.19 19.65 -22.78
CA ASP A 11 -0.22 19.90 -23.01
C ASP A 11 -0.67 21.12 -22.19
N ARG A 12 -1.53 21.94 -22.80
CA ARG A 12 -2.10 23.14 -22.19
C ARG A 12 -3.62 23.11 -22.28
N THR A 13 -4.27 23.37 -21.16
CA THR A 13 -5.70 23.71 -21.09
C THR A 13 -5.86 25.20 -20.74
N ALA A 14 -7.10 25.66 -20.57
CA ALA A 14 -7.33 27.03 -20.08
C ALA A 14 -6.81 27.24 -18.64
N ARG A 15 -6.67 26.19 -17.83
CA ARG A 15 -6.41 26.28 -16.38
C ARG A 15 -5.09 25.69 -15.93
N LEU A 16 -4.45 24.85 -16.74
CA LEU A 16 -3.19 24.22 -16.41
C LEU A 16 -2.30 23.97 -17.63
N VAL A 17 -1.02 23.76 -17.36
CA VAL A 17 -0.09 23.04 -18.23
C VAL A 17 0.40 21.78 -17.54
N LEU A 18 0.70 20.74 -18.31
CA LEU A 18 1.39 19.54 -17.85
C LEU A 18 2.29 18.99 -18.95
N ARG A 19 3.25 18.16 -18.58
CA ARG A 19 4.10 17.41 -19.51
C ARG A 19 3.82 15.92 -19.39
N ARG A 20 3.84 15.23 -20.53
CA ARG A 20 3.60 13.80 -20.64
C ARG A 20 4.63 13.13 -21.57
N PRO A 21 4.73 11.80 -21.54
CA PRO A 21 5.45 11.07 -22.58
C PRO A 21 4.86 11.33 -23.97
N ASP A 22 5.73 11.27 -24.97
CA ASP A 22 5.32 11.37 -26.38
C ASP A 22 4.53 10.15 -26.85
N SER A 23 4.73 8.99 -26.20
CA SER A 23 3.98 7.75 -26.45
C SER A 23 2.50 7.86 -26.07
N TRP A 24 2.15 8.77 -25.16
CA TRP A 24 0.77 8.94 -24.73
C TRP A 24 0.00 9.77 -25.78
N GLN A 25 -1.25 9.41 -26.03
CA GLN A 25 -2.06 10.05 -27.06
C GLN A 25 -3.23 10.80 -26.45
N ARG A 26 -3.56 11.95 -27.03
CA ARG A 26 -4.79 12.67 -26.67
C ARG A 26 -6.00 11.89 -27.20
N ALA A 27 -7.02 11.78 -26.38
CA ALA A 27 -8.31 11.23 -26.75
C ALA A 27 -9.35 12.35 -26.73
N ASP A 28 -10.13 12.50 -27.82
CA ASP A 28 -11.21 13.47 -27.88
C ASP A 28 -12.41 12.98 -27.08
N VAL A 29 -12.70 13.66 -25.96
CA VAL A 29 -13.82 13.33 -25.07
C VAL A 29 -14.54 14.62 -24.68
N ALA A 30 -15.83 14.71 -25.00
CA ALA A 30 -16.64 15.92 -24.83
C ALA A 30 -16.76 16.43 -23.38
N GLN A 31 -16.48 15.58 -22.38
CA GLN A 31 -16.63 15.88 -20.96
C GLN A 31 -15.29 16.09 -20.21
N ALA A 32 -14.19 16.28 -20.94
CA ALA A 32 -12.88 16.52 -20.36
C ALA A 32 -12.20 17.71 -21.06
N ASP A 33 -11.50 18.54 -20.29
CA ASP A 33 -10.68 19.61 -20.87
C ASP A 33 -9.43 19.04 -21.55
N LEU A 34 -8.98 17.88 -21.07
CA LEU A 34 -7.91 17.08 -21.65
C LEU A 34 -8.11 15.63 -21.21
N ARG A 35 -8.00 14.68 -22.15
CA ARG A 35 -7.83 13.26 -21.84
C ARG A 35 -6.64 12.72 -22.60
N VAL A 36 -5.80 11.98 -21.89
CA VAL A 36 -4.59 11.39 -22.42
C VAL A 36 -4.53 9.93 -22.01
N THR A 37 -4.13 9.05 -22.92
CA THR A 37 -4.02 7.61 -22.68
C THR A 37 -2.68 7.07 -23.18
N GLY A 38 -2.05 6.17 -22.43
CA GLY A 38 -0.87 5.44 -22.86
C GLY A 38 -0.35 4.52 -21.77
N GLU A 39 0.23 3.38 -22.15
CA GLU A 39 0.80 2.40 -21.19
C GLU A 39 -0.20 1.92 -20.12
N ASP A 40 -1.46 1.74 -20.51
CA ASP A 40 -2.61 1.43 -19.64
C ASP A 40 -2.91 2.50 -18.58
N VAL A 41 -2.33 3.69 -18.74
CA VAL A 41 -2.61 4.87 -17.92
C VAL A 41 -3.61 5.76 -18.63
N VAL A 42 -4.59 6.24 -17.88
CA VAL A 42 -5.57 7.21 -18.32
C VAL A 42 -5.46 8.45 -17.45
N LEU A 43 -5.06 9.57 -18.04
CA LEU A 43 -5.08 10.89 -17.41
C LEU A 43 -6.29 11.68 -17.92
N THR A 44 -7.07 12.25 -17.01
CA THR A 44 -8.21 13.11 -17.33
C THR A 44 -8.12 14.41 -16.54
N VAL A 45 -8.26 15.54 -17.22
CA VAL A 45 -8.34 16.88 -16.64
C VAL A 45 -9.77 17.40 -16.80
N ARG A 46 -10.32 17.93 -15.71
CA ARG A 46 -11.60 18.64 -15.70
C ARG A 46 -11.51 19.88 -14.83
N SER A 47 -11.99 21.00 -15.35
CA SER A 47 -12.14 22.24 -14.60
C SER A 47 -13.60 22.62 -14.46
N ARG A 48 -13.97 23.15 -13.30
CA ARG A 48 -15.32 23.63 -13.01
C ARG A 48 -15.25 24.95 -12.23
N PRO A 49 -16.16 25.91 -12.48
CA PRO A 49 -16.29 27.07 -11.62
C PRO A 49 -16.51 26.65 -10.16
N SER A 50 -15.74 27.22 -9.24
CA SER A 50 -15.89 27.01 -7.81
C SER A 50 -15.13 28.09 -7.03
N ASP A 51 -15.79 28.63 -6.01
CA ASP A 51 -15.22 29.58 -5.06
C ASP A 51 -14.91 28.91 -3.71
N ARG A 52 -15.04 27.58 -3.63
CA ARG A 52 -14.79 26.80 -2.41
C ARG A 52 -13.30 26.75 -2.07
N THR A 53 -12.98 26.56 -0.79
CA THR A 53 -11.60 26.34 -0.35
C THR A 53 -11.11 24.96 -0.78
N ILE A 54 -9.78 24.77 -0.78
CA ILE A 54 -9.21 23.45 -1.08
C ILE A 54 -9.67 22.38 -0.07
N GLY A 55 -9.85 22.76 1.20
CA GLY A 55 -10.34 21.84 2.24
C GLY A 55 -11.78 21.38 1.97
N ASP A 56 -12.65 22.30 1.58
CA ASP A 56 -14.03 21.99 1.21
C ASP A 56 -14.12 21.08 -0.02
N GLU A 57 -13.27 21.33 -1.01
CA GLU A 57 -13.22 20.54 -2.24
C GLU A 57 -12.64 19.15 -2.00
N ASN A 58 -11.63 19.04 -1.13
CA ASN A 58 -11.09 17.75 -0.75
C ASN A 58 -12.08 16.96 0.11
N ALA A 59 -12.74 17.58 1.08
CA ALA A 59 -13.82 16.93 1.84
C ALA A 59 -14.92 16.41 0.90
N SER A 60 -15.37 17.23 -0.06
CA SER A 60 -16.36 16.82 -1.06
C SER A 60 -15.86 15.72 -2.02
N LEU A 61 -14.56 15.62 -2.26
CA LEU A 61 -13.95 14.51 -2.98
C LEU A 61 -13.96 13.23 -2.14
N LEU A 62 -13.53 13.34 -0.87
CA LEU A 62 -13.48 12.23 0.08
C LEU A 62 -14.85 11.72 0.51
N ASP A 63 -15.91 12.52 0.42
CA ASP A 63 -17.29 12.05 0.63
C ASP A 63 -17.79 11.25 -0.58
N ARG A 64 -17.35 11.62 -1.79
CA ARG A 64 -17.80 10.98 -3.04
C ARG A 64 -17.03 9.71 -3.35
N LEU A 65 -15.73 9.65 -3.07
CA LEU A 65 -14.90 8.48 -3.42
C LEU A 65 -15.39 7.19 -2.73
N PRO A 66 -15.55 7.11 -1.39
CA PRO A 66 -16.07 5.93 -0.70
C PRO A 66 -17.55 5.64 -1.01
N GLY A 67 -18.34 6.66 -1.37
CA GLY A 67 -19.74 6.50 -1.77
C GLY A 67 -19.94 6.16 -3.25
N SER A 68 -18.87 6.13 -4.05
CA SER A 68 -18.95 5.93 -5.51
C SER A 68 -18.71 4.49 -5.97
N VAL A 69 -17.97 3.70 -5.18
CA VAL A 69 -17.65 2.30 -5.49
C VAL A 69 -17.52 1.52 -4.18
N ASP A 70 -18.29 0.44 -4.04
CA ASP A 70 -18.16 -0.46 -2.89
C ASP A 70 -16.76 -1.11 -2.89
N GLY A 71 -16.13 -1.21 -1.73
CA GLY A 71 -14.77 -1.76 -1.60
C GLY A 71 -13.60 -0.83 -1.98
N LEU A 72 -13.82 0.48 -2.20
CA LEU A 72 -12.72 1.44 -2.41
C LEU A 72 -11.82 1.55 -1.17
N LEU A 73 -10.51 1.33 -1.38
CA LEU A 73 -9.46 1.57 -0.41
C LEU A 73 -8.86 2.96 -0.63
N LEU A 74 -9.11 3.89 0.28
CA LEU A 74 -8.43 5.18 0.30
C LEU A 74 -7.02 4.98 0.84
N VAL A 75 -6.02 5.22 -0.01
CA VAL A 75 -4.61 4.91 0.27
C VAL A 75 -3.91 6.07 0.95
N GLY A 76 -4.06 7.30 0.43
CA GLY A 76 -3.33 8.46 0.93
C GLY A 76 -4.04 9.77 0.62
N CYS A 77 -3.79 10.77 1.46
CA CYS A 77 -4.24 12.14 1.25
C CYS A 77 -3.11 13.07 1.71
N ASP A 78 -2.49 13.77 0.76
CA ASP A 78 -1.32 14.61 1.03
C ASP A 78 -1.51 16.02 0.47
N VAL A 79 -0.87 17.00 1.13
CA VAL A 79 -0.77 18.35 0.61
C VAL A 79 0.16 18.35 -0.59
N TRP A 80 -0.27 18.94 -1.70
CA TRP A 80 0.52 19.02 -2.92
C TRP A 80 0.91 20.47 -3.19
N THR A 81 2.21 20.72 -3.39
CA THR A 81 2.73 22.10 -3.54
C THR A 81 3.20 22.39 -4.97
N GLY A 82 3.43 21.36 -5.79
CA GLY A 82 4.03 21.50 -7.12
C GLY A 82 3.23 22.35 -8.10
N VAL A 83 1.91 22.46 -7.91
CA VAL A 83 1.01 23.16 -8.87
C VAL A 83 1.17 24.68 -8.85
N GLY A 84 1.67 25.25 -7.75
CA GLY A 84 1.65 26.71 -7.53
C GLY A 84 0.27 27.24 -7.12
N ALA A 85 -0.61 26.37 -6.63
CA ALA A 85 -1.94 26.70 -6.10
C ALA A 85 -2.27 25.77 -4.93
N PRO A 86 -3.22 26.14 -4.03
CA PRO A 86 -3.68 25.25 -2.97
C PRO A 86 -4.20 23.93 -3.55
N ALA A 87 -3.56 22.82 -3.18
CA ALA A 87 -3.83 21.50 -3.77
C ALA A 87 -3.76 20.35 -2.77
N ARG A 88 -4.42 19.25 -3.12
CA ARG A 88 -4.40 17.95 -2.43
C ARG A 88 -4.22 16.84 -3.45
N LEU A 89 -3.41 15.85 -3.09
CA LEU A 89 -3.32 14.59 -3.82
C LEU A 89 -4.04 13.52 -3.01
N VAL A 90 -5.06 12.92 -3.60
CA VAL A 90 -5.77 11.77 -3.04
C VAL A 90 -5.43 10.54 -3.85
N GLU A 91 -5.01 9.48 -3.18
CA GLU A 91 -4.68 8.20 -3.81
C GLU A 91 -5.60 7.11 -3.30
N TYR A 92 -6.07 6.27 -4.21
CA TYR A 92 -7.02 5.22 -3.89
C TYR A 92 -6.82 3.99 -4.77
N VAL A 93 -7.35 2.87 -4.30
CA VAL A 93 -7.56 1.67 -5.09
C VAL A 93 -9.03 1.34 -5.06
N ARG A 94 -9.62 1.09 -6.24
CA ARG A 94 -11.01 0.69 -6.36
C ARG A 94 -11.10 -0.63 -7.12
N PRO A 95 -12.04 -1.53 -6.77
CA PRO A 95 -12.36 -2.67 -7.61
C PRO A 95 -12.71 -2.19 -9.03
N ASP A 96 -12.29 -2.95 -10.03
CA ASP A 96 -12.79 -2.73 -11.39
C ASP A 96 -14.25 -3.20 -11.44
N ALA A 97 -15.12 -2.36 -11.99
CA ALA A 97 -16.55 -2.66 -12.10
C ALA A 97 -16.87 -3.52 -13.33
N GLY A 98 -15.85 -4.12 -13.96
CA GLY A 98 -16.01 -5.03 -15.09
C GLY A 98 -16.76 -6.30 -14.67
N ASP A 99 -17.71 -6.73 -15.49
CA ASP A 99 -18.50 -7.97 -15.30
C ASP A 99 -17.60 -9.12 -14.83
N GLU A 100 -17.98 -9.75 -13.71
CA GLU A 100 -17.34 -10.95 -13.15
C GLU A 100 -17.28 -12.13 -14.16
N ASP A 101 -18.00 -12.03 -15.28
CA ASP A 101 -18.12 -13.01 -16.36
C ASP A 101 -17.18 -12.77 -17.57
N ARG A 102 -16.28 -11.77 -17.54
CA ARG A 102 -15.27 -11.57 -18.61
C ARG A 102 -13.87 -11.91 -18.14
N ASP A 103 -13.25 -12.87 -18.82
CA ASP A 103 -11.83 -13.27 -18.67
C ASP A 103 -10.82 -12.13 -18.94
N ASP A 104 -11.28 -10.93 -19.35
CA ASP A 104 -10.47 -9.74 -19.64
C ASP A 104 -10.52 -8.67 -18.52
N ALA A 105 -11.00 -8.98 -17.31
CA ALA A 105 -11.04 -8.04 -16.19
C ALA A 105 -9.64 -7.46 -15.91
N HIS A 106 -9.48 -6.13 -15.99
CA HIS A 106 -8.19 -5.47 -15.85
C HIS A 106 -7.66 -5.45 -14.39
N GLY A 107 -8.39 -6.07 -13.45
CA GLY A 107 -8.08 -6.07 -12.02
C GLY A 107 -8.32 -4.70 -11.39
N ASP A 108 -8.16 -4.60 -10.07
CA ASP A 108 -8.33 -3.34 -9.33
C ASP A 108 -7.64 -2.15 -10.00
N ILE A 109 -8.25 -0.97 -9.92
CA ILE A 109 -7.74 0.27 -10.49
C ILE A 109 -7.10 1.13 -9.41
N VAL A 110 -5.87 1.59 -9.65
CA VAL A 110 -5.19 2.58 -8.81
C VAL A 110 -5.42 3.97 -9.38
N GLY A 111 -5.95 4.87 -8.56
CA GLY A 111 -6.18 6.26 -8.90
C GLY A 111 -5.27 7.21 -8.11
N ALA A 112 -4.77 8.22 -8.81
CA ALA A 112 -4.17 9.41 -8.23
C ALA A 112 -5.00 10.63 -8.67
N HIS A 113 -5.65 11.29 -7.72
CA HIS A 113 -6.53 12.43 -7.95
C HIS A 113 -5.92 13.68 -7.33
N LEU A 114 -5.30 14.49 -8.16
CA LEU A 114 -4.80 15.80 -7.79
C LEU A 114 -5.92 16.82 -7.99
N VAL A 115 -6.38 17.43 -6.90
CA VAL A 115 -7.34 18.53 -6.90
C VAL A 115 -6.63 19.81 -6.49
N PHE A 116 -6.87 20.89 -7.23
CA PHE A 116 -6.39 22.23 -6.84
C PHE A 116 -7.42 23.31 -7.15
N VAL A 117 -7.33 24.42 -6.43
CA VAL A 117 -8.23 25.57 -6.58
C VAL A 117 -7.46 26.83 -6.93
N THR A 118 -7.99 27.63 -7.84
CA THR A 118 -7.41 28.94 -8.19
C THR A 118 -8.10 30.10 -7.45
N GLY A 119 -9.26 29.85 -6.85
CA GLY A 119 -10.13 30.85 -6.21
C GLY A 119 -11.35 31.23 -7.04
N ARG A 120 -11.43 30.75 -8.29
CA ARG A 120 -12.63 30.83 -9.15
C ARG A 120 -12.99 29.48 -9.79
N HIS A 121 -12.03 28.55 -9.79
CA HIS A 121 -12.20 27.23 -10.37
C HIS A 121 -11.61 26.19 -9.43
N ARG A 122 -12.25 25.02 -9.42
CA ARG A 122 -11.63 23.75 -9.06
C ARG A 122 -11.13 23.07 -10.33
N VAL A 123 -9.95 22.50 -10.25
CA VAL A 123 -9.38 21.66 -11.30
C VAL A 123 -9.07 20.28 -10.72
N ASP A 124 -9.59 19.26 -11.39
CA ASP A 124 -9.42 17.85 -11.08
C ASP A 124 -8.47 17.23 -12.15
N VAL A 125 -7.34 16.69 -11.72
CA VAL A 125 -6.42 15.89 -12.54
C VAL A 125 -6.44 14.46 -11.99
N THR A 126 -7.11 13.56 -12.70
CA THR A 126 -7.26 12.16 -12.29
C THR A 126 -6.41 11.28 -13.20
N VAL A 127 -5.53 10.48 -12.60
CA VAL A 127 -4.71 9.48 -13.30
C VAL A 127 -5.09 8.10 -12.78
N GLU A 128 -5.66 7.26 -13.64
CA GLU A 128 -6.05 5.89 -13.32
C GLU A 128 -5.23 4.88 -14.12
N ARG A 129 -4.91 3.74 -13.51
CA ARG A 129 -4.21 2.62 -14.14
C ARG A 129 -4.52 1.29 -13.44
N PRO A 130 -4.44 0.14 -14.11
CA PRO A 130 -4.55 -1.16 -13.45
C PRO A 130 -3.52 -1.31 -12.32
N LEU A 131 -3.90 -1.94 -11.21
CA LEU A 131 -3.06 -2.19 -10.05
C LEU A 131 -1.82 -3.00 -10.42
N ALA A 132 -1.95 -3.98 -11.31
CA ALA A 132 -0.84 -4.74 -11.87
C ALA A 132 0.21 -3.86 -12.59
N ARG A 133 -0.21 -2.71 -13.13
CA ARG A 133 0.67 -1.75 -13.83
C ARG A 133 1.28 -0.71 -12.89
N LEU A 134 0.87 -0.66 -11.62
CA LEU A 134 1.35 0.34 -10.66
C LEU A 134 2.87 0.39 -10.65
N ARG A 135 3.55 -0.73 -10.42
CA ARG A 135 5.03 -0.76 -10.34
C ARG A 135 5.74 -0.20 -11.58
N ALA A 136 5.21 -0.47 -12.78
CA ALA A 136 5.83 -0.06 -14.04
C ALA A 136 5.61 1.42 -14.39
N THR A 137 4.52 2.00 -13.89
CA THR A 137 4.04 3.33 -14.32
C THR A 137 4.11 4.38 -13.22
N ASP A 138 4.35 4.00 -11.97
CA ASP A 138 4.30 4.89 -10.80
C ASP A 138 5.25 6.07 -10.88
N ASP A 139 6.54 5.82 -11.14
CA ASP A 139 7.54 6.88 -11.25
C ASP A 139 7.20 7.85 -12.40
N LEU A 140 6.63 7.32 -13.50
CA LEU A 140 6.18 8.12 -14.64
C LEU A 140 4.93 8.96 -14.31
N VAL A 141 3.92 8.37 -13.67
CA VAL A 141 2.69 9.07 -13.24
C VAL A 141 3.05 10.23 -12.31
N PHE A 142 3.95 10.00 -11.34
CA PHE A 142 4.38 11.06 -10.43
C PHE A 142 5.17 12.15 -11.13
N ALA A 143 6.05 11.82 -12.07
CA ALA A 143 6.71 12.82 -12.90
C ALA A 143 5.69 13.70 -13.65
N VAL A 144 4.65 13.09 -14.23
CA VAL A 144 3.56 13.82 -14.90
C VAL A 144 2.83 14.74 -13.92
N LEU A 145 2.41 14.25 -12.74
CA LEU A 145 1.74 15.05 -11.71
C LEU A 145 2.64 16.20 -11.20
N GLU A 146 3.94 15.95 -11.02
CA GLU A 146 4.96 16.94 -10.64
C GLU A 146 5.18 18.02 -11.69
N SER A 147 4.79 17.78 -12.95
CA SER A 147 4.86 18.77 -14.03
C SER A 147 3.64 19.69 -14.11
N VAL A 148 2.53 19.35 -13.44
CA VAL A 148 1.28 20.12 -13.49
C VAL A 148 1.50 21.51 -12.89
N ARG A 149 1.18 22.56 -13.62
CA ARG A 149 1.22 23.96 -13.14
C ARG A 149 -0.09 24.66 -13.47
N ALA A 150 -0.60 25.45 -12.52
CA ALA A 150 -1.73 26.34 -12.80
C ALA A 150 -1.30 27.45 -13.77
N THR A 151 -2.14 27.78 -14.75
CA THR A 151 -1.86 28.86 -15.73
C THR A 151 -2.52 30.17 -15.38
N ASP A 152 -3.60 30.14 -14.59
CA ASP A 152 -4.33 31.32 -14.16
C ASP A 152 -3.70 31.99 -12.94
N THR A 153 -4.02 33.27 -12.74
CA THR A 153 -3.75 33.96 -11.48
C THR A 153 -4.47 33.25 -10.33
N VAL A 154 -3.69 32.77 -9.37
CA VAL A 154 -4.21 32.12 -8.16
C VAL A 154 -4.52 33.17 -7.10
N THR A 155 -5.79 33.29 -6.73
CA THR A 155 -6.25 34.15 -5.63
C THR A 155 -6.67 33.37 -4.39
N ALA A 156 -6.85 32.05 -4.51
CA ALA A 156 -7.09 31.16 -3.37
C ALA A 156 -5.90 31.17 -2.40
N ARG A 157 -6.20 31.08 -1.11
CA ARG A 157 -5.21 30.96 -0.04
C ARG A 157 -5.15 29.53 0.46
N ASP A 158 -3.95 29.11 0.87
CA ASP A 158 -3.81 27.86 1.61
C ASP A 158 -4.53 27.94 2.96
N SER A 159 -5.24 26.86 3.30
CA SER A 159 -5.70 26.64 4.67
C SER A 159 -4.54 26.14 5.52
N ARG A 160 -4.37 26.72 6.71
CA ARG A 160 -3.41 26.21 7.70
C ARG A 160 -3.94 24.96 8.41
N ASP A 161 -5.26 24.87 8.55
CA ASP A 161 -5.92 23.74 9.20
C ASP A 161 -6.21 22.67 8.16
N LEU A 162 -5.86 21.43 8.51
CA LEU A 162 -6.10 20.25 7.70
C LEU A 162 -7.45 19.64 8.06
N GLU A 163 -8.19 19.26 7.04
CA GLU A 163 -9.49 18.61 7.14
C GLU A 163 -9.39 17.22 7.80
N SER A 164 -10.50 16.78 8.38
CA SER A 164 -10.59 15.42 8.95
C SER A 164 -10.58 14.39 7.84
N LEU A 165 -9.82 13.32 8.05
CA LEU A 165 -9.71 12.22 7.09
C LEU A 165 -10.70 11.10 7.45
N PRO A 166 -11.24 10.37 6.44
CA PRO A 166 -12.08 9.21 6.68
C PRO A 166 -11.37 8.15 7.53
N VAL A 167 -12.14 7.41 8.31
CA VAL A 167 -11.59 6.24 9.01
C VAL A 167 -11.37 5.13 7.98
N PRO A 168 -10.17 4.54 7.89
CA PRO A 168 -9.93 3.45 6.96
C PRO A 168 -10.84 2.25 7.27
N PRO A 169 -11.34 1.56 6.24
CA PRO A 169 -12.19 0.38 6.42
C PRO A 169 -11.40 -0.76 7.07
N VAL A 170 -12.11 -1.61 7.83
CA VAL A 170 -11.52 -2.81 8.41
C VAL A 170 -11.30 -3.84 7.30
N PRO A 171 -10.11 -4.45 7.20
CA PRO A 171 -9.82 -5.42 6.14
C PRO A 171 -10.68 -6.66 6.32
N ALA A 172 -11.29 -7.15 5.24
CA ALA A 172 -12.01 -8.42 5.29
C ALA A 172 -11.03 -9.58 5.59
N PRO A 173 -11.41 -10.53 6.47
CA PRO A 173 -10.55 -11.61 6.89
C PRO A 173 -10.21 -12.56 5.74
N VAL A 174 -9.04 -13.20 5.83
CA VAL A 174 -8.71 -14.31 4.94
C VAL A 174 -9.55 -15.52 5.33
N LEU A 175 -10.29 -16.08 4.37
CA LEU A 175 -11.14 -17.24 4.59
C LEU A 175 -10.43 -18.52 4.15
N GLY A 176 -10.42 -19.52 5.03
CA GLY A 176 -9.79 -20.82 4.77
C GLY A 176 -9.75 -21.68 6.04
N PRO A 177 -9.26 -22.93 5.94
CA PRO A 177 -9.02 -23.77 7.10
C PRO A 177 -7.98 -23.13 8.02
N GLN A 178 -8.32 -23.05 9.31
CA GLN A 178 -7.40 -22.65 10.37
C GLN A 178 -6.63 -23.88 10.84
N LEU A 179 -5.31 -23.79 10.82
CA LEU A 179 -4.38 -24.87 11.14
C LEU A 179 -3.43 -24.48 12.27
N GLY A 180 -3.18 -25.40 13.18
CA GLY A 180 -2.06 -25.34 14.11
C GLY A 180 -0.71 -25.55 13.42
N ASP A 181 0.37 -25.22 14.12
CA ASP A 181 1.73 -25.27 13.55
C ASP A 181 2.15 -26.67 13.08
N GLU A 182 1.76 -27.73 13.81
CA GLU A 182 2.06 -29.12 13.43
C GLU A 182 1.32 -29.51 12.14
N ALA A 183 0.06 -29.12 12.00
CA ALA A 183 -0.74 -29.38 10.81
C ALA A 183 -0.21 -28.59 9.60
N LEU A 184 0.13 -27.32 9.77
CA LEU A 184 0.74 -26.49 8.73
C LEU A 184 2.08 -27.07 8.26
N GLY A 185 2.96 -27.43 9.18
CA GLY A 185 4.25 -28.05 8.85
C GLY A 185 4.08 -29.40 8.15
N THR A 186 3.09 -30.19 8.59
CA THR A 186 2.72 -31.45 7.92
C THR A 186 2.24 -31.18 6.48
N LEU A 187 1.35 -30.21 6.28
CA LEU A 187 0.82 -29.86 4.96
C LEU A 187 1.91 -29.38 4.00
N GLN A 188 2.83 -28.52 4.47
CA GLN A 188 3.98 -28.07 3.70
C GLN A 188 4.89 -29.23 3.31
N SER A 189 5.12 -30.19 4.21
CA SER A 189 5.96 -31.36 3.94
C SER A 189 5.42 -32.29 2.84
N MET A 190 4.11 -32.22 2.55
CA MET A 190 3.46 -33.02 1.52
C MET A 190 3.64 -32.45 0.10
N ALA A 191 4.06 -31.19 -0.03
CA ALA A 191 4.22 -30.53 -1.32
C ALA A 191 5.33 -31.17 -2.17
N GLY A 192 5.01 -31.53 -3.41
CA GLY A 192 5.96 -32.10 -4.38
C GLY A 192 6.57 -33.46 -3.99
N LYS A 193 6.07 -34.12 -2.93
CA LYS A 193 6.65 -35.35 -2.38
C LYS A 193 5.64 -36.48 -2.32
N ARG A 194 6.15 -37.71 -2.43
CA ARG A 194 5.39 -38.92 -2.10
C ARG A 194 5.31 -39.05 -0.58
N TRP A 195 4.17 -38.73 0.01
CA TRP A 195 3.97 -38.72 1.45
C TRP A 195 3.59 -40.13 1.99
N THR A 196 3.78 -40.35 3.28
CA THR A 196 3.57 -41.66 3.93
C THR A 196 2.27 -41.66 4.76
N PRO A 197 1.43 -42.71 4.70
CA PRO A 197 0.21 -42.83 5.49
C PRO A 197 0.37 -42.69 7.01
N THR A 198 1.58 -42.89 7.53
CA THR A 198 1.91 -42.68 8.94
C THR A 198 1.77 -41.23 9.38
N LEU A 199 1.92 -40.25 8.48
CA LEU A 199 1.72 -38.83 8.79
C LEU A 199 0.29 -38.54 9.27
N LEU A 200 -0.71 -39.26 8.75
CA LEU A 200 -2.12 -39.10 9.16
C LEU A 200 -2.40 -39.57 10.60
N ARG A 201 -1.46 -40.29 11.23
CA ARG A 201 -1.61 -40.76 12.61
C ARG A 201 -1.12 -39.72 13.64
N THR A 202 -0.34 -38.73 13.19
CA THR A 202 0.11 -37.59 14.01
C THR A 202 -1.05 -36.66 14.35
N THR A 203 -0.85 -35.72 15.27
CA THR A 203 -1.87 -34.73 15.61
C THR A 203 -2.12 -33.83 14.41
N GLY A 204 -1.06 -33.33 13.78
CA GLY A 204 -1.15 -32.49 12.58
C GLY A 204 -1.85 -33.20 11.42
N GLY A 205 -1.53 -34.48 11.19
CA GLY A 205 -2.18 -35.27 10.13
C GLY A 205 -3.67 -35.51 10.35
N ARG A 206 -4.13 -35.67 11.60
CA ARG A 206 -5.57 -35.79 11.92
C ARG A 206 -6.29 -34.47 11.67
N GLU A 207 -5.69 -33.37 12.10
CA GLU A 207 -6.22 -32.02 11.88
C GLU A 207 -6.38 -31.71 10.38
N LEU A 208 -5.42 -32.11 9.53
CA LEU A 208 -5.56 -31.97 8.07
C LEU A 208 -6.73 -32.77 7.49
N VAL A 209 -7.08 -33.91 8.09
CA VAL A 209 -8.25 -34.71 7.68
C VAL A 209 -9.55 -34.04 8.15
N GLU A 210 -9.58 -33.52 9.38
CA GLU A 210 -10.72 -32.79 9.94
C GLU A 210 -11.01 -31.50 9.17
N ALA A 211 -9.96 -30.76 8.79
CA ALA A 211 -10.04 -29.58 7.94
C ALA A 211 -10.41 -29.89 6.47
N GLY A 212 -10.54 -31.16 6.09
CA GLY A 212 -10.88 -31.59 4.73
C GLY A 212 -9.77 -31.37 3.70
N LEU A 213 -8.55 -31.03 4.14
CA LEU A 213 -7.39 -30.85 3.27
C LEU A 213 -6.81 -32.17 2.78
N VAL A 214 -7.01 -33.25 3.55
CA VAL A 214 -6.57 -34.60 3.19
C VAL A 214 -7.71 -35.60 3.43
N GLY A 215 -7.95 -36.50 2.48
CA GLY A 215 -8.94 -37.56 2.63
C GLY A 215 -8.57 -38.55 3.73
N ARG A 216 -9.56 -39.28 4.26
CA ARG A 216 -9.35 -40.27 5.35
C ARG A 216 -8.38 -41.41 4.98
N PHE A 217 -8.26 -41.72 3.69
CA PHE A 217 -7.30 -42.69 3.16
C PHE A 217 -6.02 -42.03 2.62
N GLY A 218 -5.86 -40.74 2.90
CA GLY A 218 -4.73 -39.91 2.51
C GLY A 218 -4.77 -39.36 1.10
N THR A 219 -5.87 -39.51 0.38
CA THR A 219 -6.03 -38.88 -0.94
C THR A 219 -6.01 -37.36 -0.79
N LEU A 220 -5.13 -36.66 -1.52
CA LEU A 220 -5.10 -35.19 -1.60
C LEU A 220 -6.13 -34.72 -2.64
N PRO A 221 -7.17 -33.95 -2.23
CA PRO A 221 -8.06 -33.29 -3.18
C PRO A 221 -7.31 -32.41 -4.17
N ALA A 222 -7.83 -32.25 -5.39
CA ALA A 222 -7.19 -31.41 -6.42
C ALA A 222 -7.03 -29.95 -5.97
N THR A 223 -7.96 -29.45 -5.15
CA THR A 223 -7.90 -28.12 -4.53
C THR A 223 -6.71 -28.00 -3.58
N THR A 224 -6.47 -29.00 -2.72
CA THR A 224 -5.29 -29.05 -1.85
C THR A 224 -4.00 -29.19 -2.66
N GLN A 225 -3.97 -30.03 -3.70
CA GLN A 225 -2.78 -30.15 -4.55
C GLN A 225 -2.40 -28.81 -5.18
N THR A 226 -3.40 -28.07 -5.66
CA THR A 226 -3.21 -26.72 -6.20
C THR A 226 -2.74 -25.73 -5.13
N LEU A 227 -3.30 -25.81 -3.92
CA LEU A 227 -2.94 -24.95 -2.79
C LEU A 227 -1.49 -25.15 -2.36
N ILE A 228 -0.99 -26.39 -2.32
CA ILE A 228 0.36 -26.68 -1.84
C ILE A 228 1.42 -26.70 -2.94
N ALA A 229 1.02 -26.65 -4.22
CA ALA A 229 1.94 -26.68 -5.36
C ALA A 229 3.06 -25.63 -5.28
N PRO A 230 2.83 -24.37 -4.84
CA PRO A 230 3.89 -23.37 -4.72
C PRO A 230 4.97 -23.68 -3.68
N TRP A 231 4.71 -24.63 -2.77
CA TRP A 231 5.71 -25.11 -1.80
C TRP A 231 6.56 -26.26 -2.35
N SER A 232 6.33 -26.70 -3.59
CA SER A 232 7.23 -27.63 -4.24
C SER A 232 8.53 -26.92 -4.63
N GLY A 233 9.65 -27.33 -4.03
CA GLY A 233 10.98 -26.73 -4.24
C GLY A 233 11.38 -25.72 -3.16
N ASP A 234 12.32 -24.83 -3.50
CA ASP A 234 12.95 -23.88 -2.56
C ASP A 234 12.38 -22.45 -2.67
N ALA A 235 11.15 -22.31 -3.15
CA ALA A 235 10.51 -21.01 -3.33
C ALA A 235 10.26 -20.33 -1.97
N ALA A 236 10.99 -19.26 -1.69
CA ALA A 236 10.77 -18.44 -0.51
C ALA A 236 9.52 -17.55 -0.68
N PRO A 237 8.71 -17.34 0.37
CA PRO A 237 7.58 -16.43 0.33
C PRO A 237 8.00 -14.96 0.41
N THR A 238 7.18 -14.07 -0.15
CA THR A 238 7.12 -12.69 0.34
C THR A 238 6.42 -12.70 1.69
N THR A 239 7.05 -12.11 2.71
CA THR A 239 6.56 -12.13 4.10
C THR A 239 6.38 -10.71 4.63
N LEU A 240 5.19 -10.42 5.16
CA LEU A 240 4.94 -9.29 6.03
C LEU A 240 4.85 -9.81 7.47
N GLU A 241 5.80 -9.44 8.31
CA GLU A 241 5.79 -9.73 9.75
C GLU A 241 5.54 -8.43 10.52
N GLN A 242 4.67 -8.44 11.53
CA GLN A 242 4.36 -7.27 12.34
C GLN A 242 4.51 -7.59 13.82
N HIS A 243 5.21 -6.71 14.51
CA HIS A 243 5.35 -6.71 15.95
C HIS A 243 4.41 -5.65 16.50
N LEU A 244 3.35 -6.10 17.16
CA LEU A 244 2.29 -5.25 17.69
C LEU A 244 2.74 -4.59 19.01
N PRO A 245 2.12 -3.45 19.39
CA PRO A 245 2.49 -2.75 20.63
C PRO A 245 2.33 -3.60 21.91
N ASP A 246 1.45 -4.60 21.86
CA ASP A 246 1.18 -5.53 22.97
C ASP A 246 2.12 -6.75 23.00
N GLY A 247 3.15 -6.77 22.14
CA GLY A 247 4.15 -7.83 22.06
C GLY A 247 3.74 -9.03 21.18
N ARG A 248 2.49 -9.07 20.68
CA ARG A 248 2.08 -10.11 19.74
C ARG A 248 2.76 -9.95 18.38
N VAL A 249 2.96 -11.06 17.70
CA VAL A 249 3.52 -11.08 16.35
C VAL A 249 2.49 -11.62 15.38
N SER A 250 2.20 -10.86 14.33
CA SER A 250 1.40 -11.33 13.20
C SER A 250 2.31 -11.60 12.00
N ARG A 251 1.95 -12.58 11.17
CA ARG A 251 2.68 -12.91 9.95
C ARG A 251 1.74 -13.22 8.81
N LEU A 252 2.01 -12.63 7.65
CA LEU A 252 1.36 -12.93 6.38
C LEU A 252 2.46 -13.38 5.41
N GLN A 253 2.35 -14.60 4.89
CA GLN A 253 3.28 -15.16 3.91
C GLN A 253 2.56 -15.46 2.62
N ALA A 254 3.13 -15.05 1.50
CA ALA A 254 2.56 -15.28 0.18
C ALA A 254 3.59 -15.91 -0.77
N TRP A 255 3.16 -17.00 -1.38
CA TRP A 255 3.72 -17.60 -2.59
C TRP A 255 2.80 -17.27 -3.77
N ALA A 256 3.18 -17.68 -4.98
CA ALA A 256 2.34 -17.52 -6.17
C ALA A 256 0.96 -18.17 -5.97
N GLY A 257 -0.06 -17.37 -5.65
CA GLY A 257 -1.45 -17.79 -5.47
C GLY A 257 -1.74 -18.63 -4.22
N THR A 258 -0.81 -18.73 -3.26
CA THR A 258 -1.00 -19.42 -1.97
C THR A 258 -0.55 -18.52 -0.83
N VAL A 259 -1.38 -18.41 0.19
CA VAL A 259 -1.17 -17.53 1.35
C VAL A 259 -1.31 -18.31 2.64
N VAL A 260 -0.42 -18.00 3.58
CA VAL A 260 -0.53 -18.41 4.98
C VAL A 260 -0.68 -17.14 5.81
N ASP A 261 -1.83 -17.01 6.45
CA ASP A 261 -2.22 -15.85 7.23
C ASP A 261 -2.27 -16.23 8.72
N ALA A 262 -1.32 -15.75 9.50
CA ALA A 262 -1.25 -15.89 10.96
C ALA A 262 -1.49 -14.52 11.60
N PRO A 263 -2.76 -14.13 11.86
CA PRO A 263 -3.07 -12.82 12.46
C PRO A 263 -2.73 -12.74 13.95
N ASP A 264 -2.73 -13.88 14.64
CA ASP A 264 -2.52 -14.00 16.08
C ASP A 264 -2.05 -15.43 16.44
N ASP A 265 -2.00 -15.73 17.74
CA ASP A 265 -1.54 -17.00 18.29
C ASP A 265 -2.57 -18.14 18.14
N ARG A 266 -3.72 -17.92 17.49
CA ARG A 266 -4.80 -18.92 17.37
C ARG A 266 -4.60 -19.89 16.20
N GLY A 267 -3.50 -19.76 15.47
CA GLY A 267 -3.16 -20.62 14.32
C GLY A 267 -3.19 -19.87 12.98
N SER A 268 -2.84 -20.59 11.93
CA SER A 268 -2.65 -20.04 10.59
C SER A 268 -3.80 -20.42 9.66
N VAL A 269 -4.34 -19.46 8.93
CA VAL A 269 -5.28 -19.70 7.84
C VAL A 269 -4.51 -19.91 6.54
N VAL A 270 -4.80 -21.00 5.83
CA VAL A 270 -4.20 -21.27 4.51
C VAL A 270 -5.24 -21.07 3.42
N ALA A 271 -4.96 -20.22 2.44
CA ALA A 271 -5.92 -19.89 1.40
C ALA A 271 -5.25 -19.62 0.05
N ARG A 272 -6.04 -19.70 -1.03
CA ARG A 272 -5.66 -19.12 -2.32
C ARG A 272 -6.19 -17.70 -2.40
N LEU A 273 -5.33 -16.75 -2.70
CA LEU A 273 -5.68 -15.35 -2.94
C LEU A 273 -5.02 -14.88 -4.23
N SER A 274 -5.68 -13.98 -4.95
CA SER A 274 -5.03 -13.21 -6.01
C SER A 274 -3.96 -12.29 -5.42
N ALA A 275 -2.98 -11.89 -6.21
CA ALA A 275 -1.87 -11.06 -5.74
C ALA A 275 -2.39 -9.68 -5.25
N GLU A 276 -3.41 -9.15 -5.93
CA GLU A 276 -4.14 -7.93 -5.56
C GLU A 276 -4.78 -8.08 -4.19
N ARG A 277 -5.45 -9.21 -3.93
CA ARG A 277 -6.08 -9.47 -2.63
C ARG A 277 -5.04 -9.64 -1.52
N VAL A 278 -3.86 -10.20 -1.81
CA VAL A 278 -2.74 -10.23 -0.86
C VAL A 278 -2.28 -8.81 -0.51
N VAL A 279 -2.14 -7.93 -1.50
CA VAL A 279 -1.79 -6.52 -1.28
C VAL A 279 -2.83 -5.84 -0.39
N GLN A 280 -4.13 -6.04 -0.66
CA GLN A 280 -5.21 -5.46 0.16
C GLN A 280 -5.14 -5.96 1.62
N THR A 281 -4.95 -7.26 1.85
CA THR A 281 -4.80 -7.83 3.19
C THR A 281 -3.57 -7.26 3.89
N ALA A 282 -2.44 -7.16 3.20
CA ALA A 282 -1.20 -6.60 3.74
C ALA A 282 -1.33 -5.11 4.08
N ALA A 283 -1.97 -4.33 3.21
CA ALA A 283 -2.23 -2.91 3.42
C ALA A 283 -3.14 -2.69 4.64
N GLY A 284 -4.19 -3.48 4.74
CA GLY A 284 -5.08 -3.51 5.87
C GLY A 284 -4.39 -3.82 7.20
N ARG A 285 -3.52 -4.84 7.20
CA ARG A 285 -2.67 -5.22 8.34
C ARG A 285 -1.70 -4.11 8.75
N LEU A 286 -1.08 -3.44 7.79
CA LEU A 286 -0.27 -2.26 8.04
C LEU A 286 -1.09 -1.07 8.54
N GLY A 287 -2.42 -1.09 8.43
CA GLY A 287 -3.27 0.05 8.72
C GLY A 287 -3.06 1.19 7.72
N VAL A 288 -2.71 0.86 6.47
CA VAL A 288 -2.62 1.83 5.38
C VAL A 288 -4.01 2.40 5.14
N GLY A 289 -4.09 3.71 5.23
CA GLY A 289 -5.31 4.48 5.11
C GLY A 289 -4.97 5.96 5.02
N PRO A 290 -5.98 6.82 4.82
CA PRO A 290 -5.77 8.25 4.77
C PRO A 290 -5.24 8.74 6.12
N VAL A 291 -3.98 9.17 6.14
CA VAL A 291 -3.34 9.82 7.28
C VAL A 291 -2.48 10.96 6.75
N TRP A 292 -2.56 12.11 7.40
CA TRP A 292 -1.70 13.24 7.07
C TRP A 292 -0.24 12.92 7.35
N THR A 293 0.59 13.07 6.33
CA THR A 293 2.03 12.88 6.47
C THR A 293 2.68 14.14 7.05
N PHE A 294 3.24 14.04 8.25
CA PHE A 294 3.98 15.14 8.85
C PHE A 294 5.48 14.81 8.89
N PRO A 295 6.31 15.50 8.08
CA PRO A 295 7.74 15.21 8.05
C PRO A 295 8.41 15.57 9.38
N PHE A 296 9.30 14.69 9.82
CA PHE A 296 10.27 14.99 10.86
C PHE A 296 11.37 15.90 10.31
N ARG A 297 11.89 16.76 11.17
CA ARG A 297 13.11 17.55 10.95
C ARG A 297 14.35 16.68 11.09
N THR A 298 14.32 15.74 12.05
CA THR A 298 15.42 14.84 12.34
C THR A 298 15.37 13.65 11.40
N GLY A 299 16.22 13.65 10.36
CA GLY A 299 16.23 12.62 9.32
C GLY A 299 16.98 11.32 9.69
N SER A 300 17.85 11.37 10.70
CA SER A 300 18.60 10.22 11.21
C SER A 300 18.61 10.21 12.74
N LEU A 301 18.69 9.02 13.32
CA LEU A 301 18.75 8.80 14.76
C LEU A 301 19.89 7.86 15.09
N ARG A 302 20.44 7.97 16.29
CA ARG A 302 21.41 7.01 16.82
C ARG A 302 20.89 5.58 16.68
N ALA A 303 21.70 4.71 16.09
CA ALA A 303 21.28 3.35 15.74
C ALA A 303 20.94 2.50 16.98
N ASP A 304 21.66 2.69 18.09
CA ASP A 304 21.40 1.99 19.35
C ASP A 304 20.11 2.44 20.05
N LEU A 305 19.75 3.73 19.91
CA LEU A 305 18.47 4.25 20.39
C LEU A 305 17.31 3.68 19.58
N LEU A 306 17.39 3.80 18.26
CA LEU A 306 16.34 3.31 17.36
C LEU A 306 16.20 1.79 17.44
N GLY A 307 17.32 1.05 17.49
CA GLY A 307 17.31 -0.41 17.60
C GLY A 307 16.59 -0.90 18.86
N ARG A 308 16.83 -0.27 20.01
CA ARG A 308 16.12 -0.57 21.26
C ARG A 308 14.63 -0.20 21.17
N ARG A 309 14.28 0.94 20.57
CA ARG A 309 12.88 1.32 20.38
C ARG A 309 12.13 0.36 19.46
N LEU A 310 12.78 -0.11 18.39
CA LEU A 310 12.20 -1.08 17.44
C LEU A 310 12.01 -2.47 18.05
N ALA A 311 12.83 -2.86 19.03
CA ALA A 311 12.64 -4.11 19.77
C ALA A 311 11.38 -4.10 20.65
N GLY A 312 10.84 -2.91 20.97
CA GLY A 312 9.62 -2.75 21.74
C GLY A 312 9.75 -3.08 23.23
N GLY A 313 8.61 -3.28 23.89
CA GLY A 313 8.51 -3.59 25.32
C GLY A 313 8.30 -2.36 26.22
N ASP A 314 8.00 -2.62 27.49
CA ASP A 314 7.74 -1.60 28.51
C ASP A 314 8.98 -0.72 28.79
N ASP A 315 10.18 -1.24 28.49
CA ASP A 315 11.47 -0.56 28.65
C ASP A 315 11.94 0.17 27.36
N ALA A 316 11.04 0.40 26.42
CA ALA A 316 11.35 1.15 25.20
C ALA A 316 11.89 2.55 25.56
N PRO A 317 13.06 2.96 25.03
CA PRO A 317 13.70 4.19 25.47
C PRO A 317 12.91 5.42 25.02
N ASP A 318 12.85 6.42 25.91
CA ASP A 318 12.37 7.75 25.56
C ASP A 318 13.28 8.45 24.54
N LEU A 319 12.69 9.37 23.78
CA LEU A 319 13.45 10.23 22.89
C LEU A 319 14.26 11.23 23.73
N PRO A 320 15.57 11.43 23.46
CA PRO A 320 16.37 12.44 24.14
C PRO A 320 15.70 13.82 24.10
N ALA A 321 15.72 14.54 25.23
CA ALA A 321 15.03 15.82 25.38
C ALA A 321 15.42 16.84 24.30
N GLU A 322 16.71 16.92 23.95
CA GLU A 322 17.21 17.80 22.89
C GLU A 322 16.56 17.53 21.53
N LEU A 323 16.34 16.24 21.19
CA LEU A 323 15.66 15.86 19.95
C LEU A 323 14.16 16.12 20.02
N ALA A 324 13.55 15.88 21.19
CA ALA A 324 12.13 16.12 21.40
C ALA A 324 11.75 17.61 21.31
N GLU A 325 12.60 18.49 21.87
CA GLU A 325 12.45 19.94 21.81
C GLU A 325 12.69 20.48 20.39
N ALA A 326 13.71 19.96 19.69
CA ALA A 326 14.02 20.34 18.32
C ALA A 326 12.92 19.95 17.32
N ASP A 327 12.27 18.79 17.55
CA ASP A 327 11.20 18.28 16.71
C ASP A 327 10.00 17.71 17.50
N PRO A 328 9.00 18.56 17.83
CA PRO A 328 7.78 18.13 18.50
C PRO A 328 6.90 17.15 17.70
N ARG A 329 7.13 16.99 16.39
CA ARG A 329 6.41 15.99 15.57
C ARG A 329 7.03 14.62 15.77
N LEU A 330 8.36 14.54 15.74
CA LEU A 330 9.07 13.32 16.08
C LEU A 330 8.77 12.90 17.52
N ALA A 331 8.74 13.83 18.48
CA ALA A 331 8.42 13.53 19.88
C ALA A 331 7.04 12.84 20.03
N ARG A 332 6.00 13.41 19.38
CA ARG A 332 4.65 12.82 19.38
C ARG A 332 4.61 11.45 18.70
N PHE A 333 5.29 11.30 17.57
CA PHE A 333 5.40 10.01 16.88
C PHE A 333 6.11 8.97 17.75
N TRP A 334 7.17 9.36 18.46
CA TRP A 334 7.97 8.48 19.30
C TRP A 334 7.21 7.97 20.53
N ALA A 335 6.45 8.85 21.17
CA ALA A 335 5.65 8.54 22.36
C ALA A 335 4.43 7.65 22.06
N ALA A 336 4.00 7.57 20.80
CA ALA A 336 2.86 6.75 20.44
C ALA A 336 3.18 5.24 20.47
N PRO A 337 2.17 4.37 20.62
CA PRO A 337 2.33 2.93 20.42
C PRO A 337 2.77 2.62 18.98
N TRP A 338 3.82 1.79 18.85
CA TRP A 338 4.41 1.43 17.56
C TRP A 338 4.01 0.02 17.15
N THR A 339 3.53 -0.12 15.91
CA THR A 339 3.55 -1.38 15.19
C THR A 339 4.77 -1.38 14.27
N VAL A 340 5.71 -2.30 14.49
CA VAL A 340 6.92 -2.42 13.66
C VAL A 340 6.70 -3.53 12.64
N SER A 341 6.80 -3.20 11.37
CA SER A 341 6.51 -4.12 10.27
C SER A 341 7.74 -4.37 9.42
N PHE A 342 8.01 -5.64 9.12
CA PHE A 342 9.13 -6.11 8.31
C PHE A 342 8.59 -6.77 7.05
N LEU A 343 8.78 -6.10 5.92
CA LEU A 343 8.42 -6.63 4.60
C LEU A 343 9.65 -7.27 3.95
N ARG A 344 9.68 -8.60 3.95
CA ARG A 344 10.75 -9.42 3.37
C ARG A 344 10.33 -9.91 2.00
N ARG A 345 11.17 -9.67 0.99
CA ARG A 345 10.99 -10.20 -0.36
C ARG A 345 11.98 -11.35 -0.60
N PRO A 346 11.61 -12.37 -1.40
CA PRO A 346 12.55 -13.39 -1.84
C PRO A 346 13.81 -12.78 -2.45
N GLY A 347 14.99 -13.29 -2.10
CA GLY A 347 16.28 -12.81 -2.60
C GLY A 347 16.75 -11.44 -2.06
N ALA A 348 15.92 -10.70 -1.32
CA ALA A 348 16.34 -9.43 -0.71
C ALA A 348 17.16 -9.67 0.56
N SER A 349 18.34 -9.04 0.66
CA SER A 349 19.23 -9.20 1.81
C SER A 349 18.73 -8.54 3.09
N ARG A 350 17.82 -7.56 3.00
CA ARG A 350 17.23 -6.86 4.14
C ARG A 350 15.74 -6.61 3.91
N PRO A 351 14.91 -6.69 4.98
CA PRO A 351 13.52 -6.27 4.89
C PRO A 351 13.41 -4.76 4.67
N VAL A 352 12.29 -4.34 4.08
CA VAL A 352 11.81 -2.96 4.24
C VAL A 352 11.14 -2.87 5.60
N THR A 353 11.65 -2.00 6.46
CA THR A 353 11.11 -1.79 7.81
C THR A 353 10.28 -0.52 7.86
N VAL A 354 9.01 -0.68 8.24
CA VAL A 354 8.03 0.40 8.37
C VAL A 354 7.50 0.40 9.80
N VAL A 355 7.50 1.57 10.42
CA VAL A 355 6.90 1.82 11.73
C VAL A 355 5.59 2.55 11.53
N ARG A 356 4.51 2.01 12.10
CA ARG A 356 3.24 2.75 12.26
C ARG A 356 3.14 3.24 13.70
N ALA A 357 3.07 4.54 13.87
CA ALA A 357 2.70 5.16 15.14
C ALA A 357 1.18 5.39 15.14
N ALA A 358 0.48 4.77 16.10
CA ALA A 358 -0.97 4.87 16.18
C ALA A 358 -1.43 6.34 16.24
N GLY A 359 -2.30 6.74 15.31
CA GLY A 359 -2.83 8.11 15.22
C GLY A 359 -1.88 9.16 14.61
N HIS A 360 -0.63 8.81 14.29
CA HIS A 360 0.38 9.75 13.79
C HIS A 360 0.91 9.46 12.38
N GLY A 361 0.79 8.21 11.91
CA GLY A 361 1.17 7.82 10.55
C GLY A 361 2.35 6.85 10.51
N PHE A 362 3.18 6.98 9.48
CA PHE A 362 4.23 6.01 9.19
C PHE A 362 5.63 6.65 9.20
N ALA A 363 6.63 5.83 9.48
CA ALA A 363 8.03 6.14 9.27
C ALA A 363 8.75 4.94 8.65
N ARG A 364 9.74 5.21 7.79
CA ARG A 364 10.62 4.21 7.19
C ARG A 364 11.95 4.20 7.93
N VAL A 365 12.43 3.00 8.25
CA VAL A 365 13.77 2.79 8.78
C VAL A 365 14.71 2.47 7.62
N GLY A 366 15.69 3.33 7.43
CA GLY A 366 16.69 3.21 6.37
C GLY A 366 17.91 2.39 6.79
N ARG A 367 19.03 2.62 6.08
CA ARG A 367 20.30 1.99 6.42
C ARG A 367 20.97 2.71 7.58
N THR A 368 21.80 1.96 8.29
CA THR A 368 22.70 2.50 9.32
C THR A 368 24.03 2.84 8.69
N ASP A 369 24.44 4.10 8.79
CA ASP A 369 25.71 4.63 8.31
C ASP A 369 26.34 5.46 9.43
N ALA A 370 27.63 5.23 9.72
CA ALA A 370 28.39 5.93 10.78
C ALA A 370 27.73 5.94 12.19
N GLY A 371 26.98 4.89 12.54
CA GLY A 371 26.30 4.76 13.85
C GLY A 371 24.94 5.46 13.93
N GLU A 372 24.49 6.07 12.84
CA GLU A 372 23.14 6.64 12.72
C GLU A 372 22.31 5.85 11.72
N THR A 373 21.02 5.72 11.99
CA THR A 373 20.06 5.08 11.10
C THR A 373 19.09 6.13 10.60
N ALA A 374 18.90 6.21 9.28
CA ALA A 374 17.89 7.08 8.71
C ALA A 374 16.49 6.68 9.20
N PHE A 375 15.73 7.65 9.68
CA PHE A 375 14.38 7.47 10.20
C PHE A 375 13.52 8.64 9.74
N SER A 376 12.76 8.41 8.68
CA SER A 376 12.01 9.46 8.00
C SER A 376 10.52 9.15 8.02
N ALA A 377 9.71 10.17 8.25
CA ALA A 377 8.27 10.07 8.04
C ALA A 377 7.98 9.58 6.61
N GLU A 378 6.92 8.80 6.45
CA GLU A 378 6.55 8.19 5.19
C GLU A 378 5.06 8.39 4.94
N SER A 379 4.70 8.69 3.68
CA SER A 379 3.29 8.81 3.33
C SER A 379 2.63 7.42 3.24
N PRO A 380 1.36 7.28 3.65
CA PRO A 380 0.63 6.03 3.52
C PRO A 380 0.68 5.45 2.09
N ALA A 381 0.65 6.32 1.08
CA ALA A 381 0.76 5.90 -0.32
C ALA A 381 2.12 5.31 -0.69
N ASN A 382 3.21 5.86 -0.18
CA ASN A 382 4.54 5.27 -0.36
C ASN A 382 4.67 3.90 0.32
N VAL A 383 4.03 3.73 1.49
CA VAL A 383 3.94 2.41 2.16
C VAL A 383 3.16 1.42 1.28
N TYR A 384 2.01 1.83 0.76
CA TYR A 384 1.18 1.00 -0.14
C TYR A 384 1.95 0.57 -1.40
N ARG A 385 2.62 1.52 -2.08
CA ARG A 385 3.49 1.20 -3.23
C ARG A 385 4.55 0.18 -2.89
N SER A 386 5.12 0.25 -1.69
CA SER A 386 6.14 -0.70 -1.25
C SER A 386 5.57 -2.12 -1.11
N LEU A 387 4.33 -2.24 -0.62
CA LEU A 387 3.59 -3.51 -0.61
C LEU A 387 3.33 -4.02 -2.03
N VAL A 388 2.81 -3.18 -2.92
CA VAL A 388 2.55 -3.56 -4.31
C VAL A 388 3.82 -4.04 -5.00
N ARG A 389 4.92 -3.29 -4.86
CA ARG A 389 6.24 -3.68 -5.38
C ARG A 389 6.79 -4.96 -4.73
N ALA A 390 6.25 -5.43 -3.61
CA ALA A 390 6.65 -6.68 -2.98
C ALA A 390 5.78 -7.87 -3.39
N PHE A 391 4.47 -7.68 -3.55
CA PHE A 391 3.52 -8.77 -3.74
C PHE A 391 3.03 -8.94 -5.18
N LEU A 392 3.00 -7.87 -5.99
CA LEU A 392 2.67 -7.98 -7.43
C LEU A 392 3.89 -8.24 -8.31
N SER A 393 5.07 -8.34 -7.71
CA SER A 393 6.30 -8.66 -8.42
C SER A 393 6.33 -10.15 -8.77
N ALA A 394 5.51 -10.55 -9.74
CA ALA A 394 5.93 -11.56 -10.69
C ALA A 394 6.94 -10.86 -11.60
N ASP A 395 8.23 -11.15 -11.45
CA ASP A 395 9.09 -11.00 -12.62
C ASP A 395 8.64 -12.08 -13.60
N PRO A 396 8.10 -11.75 -14.78
CA PRO A 396 8.20 -12.67 -15.89
C PRO A 396 9.69 -12.80 -16.18
N ALA A 397 10.23 -14.00 -15.92
CA ALA A 397 11.55 -14.37 -16.41
C ALA A 397 11.61 -14.26 -17.94
#